data_AF-A0A5N6QV51-F1
#
_entry.id   AF-A0A5N6QV51-F1
#
_cell.length_a   1.000
_cell.length_b   1.000
_cell.length_c   1.000
_cell.angle_alpha   90.00
_cell.angle_beta   90.00
_cell.angle_gamma   90.00
#
_symmetry.space_group_name_H-M   'P 1'
#
loop_
_entity.id
_entity.type
_entity.pdbx_description
1 polymer ?
#
loop_
_entity_poly.entity_id
_entity_poly.type
_entity_poly.pdbx_seq_one_letter_code
_entity_poly.pdbx_strand_id
1 'polypeptide(L)'
;MLDINLFRVEKGNNPDLIRESQRRRFADVEIVDEVIKLDKEWRQLQFELENLRKDFNKINKQIAQLRIAGEDTSAMIKNTEDNKKSATEKEAEVRELLKQLNSKLEVIGNFVHDSVPVSNDEANNAVVRSWGEKRLEPKLKNHVELVELLGIADLKKGTDVAGGRGFYLKGDGVRLNQALINFGLDFLEKRGYTALQTPFFMRKDIMAKCAQLAQFDEELYKVTGEGDDKYLIATAEQPLCAYHLDDWIHPSELPLRYAGYSSCFRKEAGSHGRDTLGIFRVHQFEKVEQFCITGPDNGESWAMHEEMIKNSEDFYQMLNIPYQIVAIVSGALNDAAAKKYDLEAWFPASQTYRELVSCSNCTDYQSRRLEIRCGQKKSNEQAKKYVHLLNSTLTATERTMCCILENYQKEDGVEVPAALREFMGGKSFLPFKNKPATEAKGKKPKA
;
A
#
# COMPACT_ATOMS: atom_id res chain seq x y z
N MET A 1 -1.63 -1.08 -11.92
CA MET A 1 -2.19 -0.56 -13.18
C MET A 1 -2.98 -1.65 -13.87
N LEU A 2 -4.01 -1.26 -14.61
CA LEU A 2 -4.77 -2.19 -15.45
C LEU A 2 -4.00 -2.58 -16.72
N ASP A 3 -4.33 -3.74 -17.30
CA ASP A 3 -3.80 -4.17 -18.59
C ASP A 3 -4.34 -3.28 -19.72
N ILE A 4 -3.46 -2.72 -20.55
CA ILE A 4 -3.85 -1.88 -21.69
C ILE A 4 -4.76 -2.63 -22.67
N ASN A 5 -4.68 -3.96 -22.76
CA ASN A 5 -5.55 -4.72 -23.64
C ASN A 5 -7.02 -4.66 -23.22
N LEU A 6 -7.32 -4.44 -21.93
CA LEU A 6 -8.70 -4.31 -21.44
C LEU A 6 -9.41 -3.09 -22.06
N PHE A 7 -8.66 -2.10 -22.53
CA PHE A 7 -9.17 -0.90 -23.20
C PHE A 7 -9.45 -1.12 -24.70
N ARG A 8 -9.03 -2.25 -25.28
CA ARG A 8 -9.06 -2.51 -26.73
C ARG A 8 -10.23 -3.41 -27.12
N VAL A 9 -11.30 -2.81 -27.67
CA VAL A 9 -12.49 -3.52 -28.16
C VAL A 9 -12.14 -4.48 -29.30
N GLU A 10 -11.20 -4.11 -30.17
CA GLU A 10 -10.72 -4.93 -31.28
C GLU A 10 -9.98 -6.20 -30.84
N LYS A 11 -9.61 -6.29 -29.56
CA LYS A 11 -9.03 -7.49 -28.93
C LYS A 11 -10.09 -8.34 -28.22
N GLY A 12 -11.38 -8.01 -28.34
CA GLY A 12 -12.49 -8.72 -27.71
C GLY A 12 -12.75 -8.34 -26.25
N ASN A 13 -12.14 -7.24 -25.77
CA ASN A 13 -12.34 -6.75 -24.39
C ASN A 13 -13.47 -5.73 -24.30
N ASN A 14 -13.92 -5.46 -23.08
CA ASN A 14 -15.00 -4.52 -22.80
C ASN A 14 -14.54 -3.37 -21.87
N PRO A 15 -14.18 -2.19 -22.43
CA PRO A 15 -13.78 -1.03 -21.65
C PRO A 15 -14.91 -0.46 -20.77
N ASP A 16 -16.18 -0.80 -21.01
CA ASP A 16 -17.29 -0.36 -20.16
C ASP A 16 -17.20 -0.91 -18.74
N LEU A 17 -16.54 -2.06 -18.54
CA LEU A 17 -16.25 -2.58 -17.21
C LEU A 17 -15.31 -1.64 -16.44
N ILE A 18 -14.35 -1.03 -17.13
CA ILE A 18 -13.41 -0.06 -16.54
C ILE A 18 -14.16 1.22 -16.20
N ARG A 19 -15.02 1.70 -17.12
CA ARG A 19 -15.87 2.88 -16.89
C ARG A 19 -16.79 2.67 -15.69
N GLU A 20 -17.39 1.50 -15.56
CA GLU A 20 -18.26 1.18 -14.42
C GLU A 20 -17.48 1.13 -13.10
N SER A 21 -16.28 0.54 -13.10
CA SER A 21 -15.41 0.56 -11.92
C SER A 21 -15.04 2.00 -11.51
N GLN A 22 -14.70 2.87 -12.46
CA GLN A 22 -14.43 4.29 -12.21
C GLN A 22 -15.66 5.01 -11.62
N ARG A 23 -16.86 4.76 -12.15
CA ARG A 23 -18.11 5.31 -11.58
C ARG A 23 -18.32 4.87 -10.15
N ARG A 24 -18.13 3.58 -9.85
CA ARG A 24 -18.23 3.06 -8.48
C ARG A 24 -17.21 3.71 -7.55
N ARG A 25 -16.01 4.04 -8.05
CA ARG A 25 -14.98 4.79 -7.28
C ARG A 25 -15.27 6.29 -7.16
N PHE A 26 -16.33 6.82 -7.78
CA PHE A 26 -16.59 8.26 -7.90
C PHE A 26 -15.44 9.02 -8.57
N ALA A 27 -14.69 8.32 -9.43
CA ALA A 27 -13.57 8.85 -10.18
C ALA A 27 -14.01 9.29 -11.59
N ASP A 28 -13.17 10.09 -12.23
CA ASP A 28 -13.41 10.52 -13.60
C ASP A 28 -13.46 9.31 -14.56
N VAL A 29 -14.51 9.26 -15.37
CA VAL A 29 -14.75 8.21 -16.36
C VAL A 29 -14.15 8.58 -17.71
N GLU A 30 -14.01 9.87 -18.02
CA GLU A 30 -13.51 10.37 -19.30
C GLU A 30 -12.07 9.94 -19.55
N ILE A 31 -11.30 9.72 -18.48
CA ILE A 31 -9.93 9.20 -18.56
C ILE A 31 -9.82 7.85 -19.28
N VAL A 32 -10.87 7.02 -19.25
CA VAL A 32 -10.89 5.75 -19.99
C VAL A 32 -10.88 6.01 -21.48
N ASP A 33 -11.65 7.00 -21.95
CA ASP A 33 -11.69 7.40 -23.35
C ASP A 33 -10.41 8.10 -23.80
N GLU A 34 -9.80 8.90 -22.91
CA GLU A 34 -8.46 9.47 -23.15
C GLU A 34 -7.41 8.38 -23.36
N VAL A 35 -7.38 7.35 -22.50
CA VAL A 35 -6.46 6.21 -22.63
C VAL A 35 -6.69 5.47 -23.95
N ILE A 36 -7.95 5.21 -24.33
CA ILE A 36 -8.28 4.55 -25.61
C ILE A 36 -7.77 5.38 -26.80
N LYS A 37 -7.97 6.69 -26.77
CA LYS A 37 -7.50 7.61 -27.81
C LYS A 37 -5.97 7.60 -27.91
N LEU A 38 -5.29 7.80 -26.77
CA LEU A 38 -3.82 7.82 -26.70
C LEU A 38 -3.22 6.48 -27.15
N ASP A 39 -3.81 5.34 -26.77
CA ASP A 39 -3.38 4.02 -27.22
C ASP A 39 -3.50 3.83 -28.74
N LYS A 40 -4.61 4.32 -29.33
CA LYS A 40 -4.81 4.25 -30.78
C LYS A 40 -3.80 5.12 -31.53
N GLU A 41 -3.60 6.35 -31.08
CA GLU A 41 -2.59 7.26 -31.64
C GLU A 41 -1.18 6.68 -31.50
N TRP A 42 -0.84 6.14 -30.32
CA TRP A 42 0.45 5.51 -30.07
C TRP A 42 0.72 4.33 -30.99
N ARG A 43 -0.25 3.44 -31.19
CA ARG A 43 -0.11 2.31 -32.13
C ARG A 43 0.04 2.77 -33.58
N GLN A 44 -0.66 3.83 -33.97
CA GLN A 44 -0.53 4.41 -35.31
C GLN A 44 0.88 4.97 -35.53
N LEU A 45 1.39 5.78 -34.59
CA LEU A 45 2.76 6.32 -34.67
C LEU A 45 3.82 5.21 -34.65
N GLN A 46 3.60 4.17 -33.84
CA GLN A 46 4.48 3.01 -33.76
C GLN A 46 4.53 2.27 -35.10
N PHE A 47 3.39 2.05 -35.75
CA PHE A 47 3.31 1.44 -37.08
C PHE A 47 4.02 2.29 -38.15
N GLU A 48 3.85 3.62 -38.11
CA GLU A 48 4.55 4.54 -39.02
C GLU A 48 6.08 4.50 -38.82
N LEU A 49 6.55 4.48 -37.57
CA LEU A 49 7.96 4.31 -37.24
C LEU A 49 8.54 2.97 -37.75
N GLU A 50 7.78 1.89 -37.60
CA GLU A 50 8.16 0.57 -38.13
C GLU A 50 8.26 0.55 -39.66
N ASN A 51 7.35 1.23 -40.36
CA ASN A 51 7.43 1.39 -41.81
C ASN A 51 8.65 2.21 -42.24
N LEU A 52 8.95 3.33 -41.56
CA LEU A 52 10.16 4.10 -41.83
C LEU A 52 11.43 3.25 -41.67
N ARG A 53 11.53 2.46 -40.59
CA ARG A 53 12.64 1.53 -40.34
C ARG A 53 12.73 0.45 -41.42
N LYS A 54 11.59 -0.08 -41.86
CA LYS A 54 11.53 -1.08 -42.94
C LYS A 54 11.99 -0.49 -44.27
N ASP A 55 11.57 0.72 -44.60
CA ASP A 55 11.95 1.43 -45.81
C ASP A 55 13.43 1.79 -45.79
N PHE A 56 13.96 2.27 -44.67
CA PHE A 56 15.40 2.49 -44.48
C PHE A 56 16.20 1.23 -44.78
N ASN A 57 15.82 0.10 -44.19
CA ASN A 57 16.49 -1.18 -44.41
C ASN A 57 16.40 -1.66 -45.88
N LYS A 58 15.28 -1.38 -46.56
CA LYS A 58 15.09 -1.71 -47.97
C LYS A 58 15.99 -0.83 -48.86
N ILE A 59 15.99 0.48 -48.66
CA ILE A 59 16.82 1.41 -49.44
C ILE A 59 18.30 1.13 -49.20
N ASN A 60 18.71 0.84 -47.96
CA ASN A 60 20.11 0.55 -47.64
C ASN A 60 20.61 -0.75 -48.33
N LYS A 61 19.74 -1.77 -48.44
CA LYS A 61 20.04 -2.97 -49.24
C LYS A 61 20.19 -2.65 -50.74
N GLN A 62 19.34 -1.77 -51.28
CA GLN A 62 19.43 -1.34 -52.68
C GLN A 62 20.71 -0.53 -52.95
N ILE A 63 21.09 0.38 -52.06
CA ILE A 63 22.36 1.14 -52.15
C ILE A 63 23.56 0.19 -52.19
N ALA A 64 23.58 -0.85 -51.34
CA ALA A 64 24.65 -1.83 -51.34
C ALA A 64 24.76 -2.58 -52.68
N GLN A 65 23.62 -2.96 -53.28
CA GLN A 65 23.59 -3.62 -54.59
C GLN A 65 24.07 -2.70 -55.72
N LEU A 66 23.61 -1.44 -55.75
CA LEU A 66 24.00 -0.46 -56.76
C LEU A 66 25.47 -0.06 -56.67
N ARG A 67 26.03 0.03 -55.46
CA ARG A 67 27.47 0.25 -55.26
C ARG A 67 28.32 -0.89 -55.81
N ILE A 68 27.86 -2.14 -55.68
CA ILE A 68 28.54 -3.29 -56.30
C ILE A 68 28.46 -3.22 -57.82
N ALA A 69 27.34 -2.74 -58.37
CA ALA A 69 27.13 -2.56 -59.80
C ALA A 69 27.85 -1.32 -60.40
N GLY A 70 28.45 -0.46 -59.57
CA GLY A 70 29.13 0.76 -60.02
C GLY A 70 28.19 1.91 -60.41
N GLU A 71 26.93 1.88 -59.99
CA GLU A 71 25.91 2.88 -60.31
C GLU A 71 25.89 4.06 -59.31
N ASP A 72 25.34 5.21 -59.72
CA ASP A 72 25.19 6.37 -58.84
C ASP A 72 24.13 6.12 -57.76
N THR A 73 24.50 6.35 -56.51
CA THR A 73 23.67 6.16 -55.32
C THR A 73 23.35 7.45 -54.58
N SER A 74 23.80 8.61 -55.09
CA SER A 74 23.68 9.93 -54.44
C SER A 74 22.25 10.27 -53.99
N ALA A 75 21.26 10.08 -54.85
CA ALA A 75 19.85 10.34 -54.55
C ALA A 75 19.27 9.37 -53.49
N MET A 76 19.68 8.10 -53.51
CA MET A 76 19.24 7.11 -52.52
C MET A 76 19.89 7.37 -51.15
N ILE A 77 21.16 7.80 -51.13
CA ILE A 77 21.85 8.20 -49.90
C ILE A 77 21.11 9.37 -49.24
N LYS A 78 20.74 10.40 -50.01
CA LYS A 78 19.95 11.52 -49.49
C LYS A 78 18.59 11.05 -48.92
N ASN A 79 17.90 10.15 -49.63
CA ASN A 79 16.64 9.58 -49.16
C ASN A 79 16.81 8.79 -47.83
N THR A 80 17.92 8.06 -47.67
CA THR A 80 18.22 7.39 -46.37
C THR A 80 18.51 8.38 -45.24
N GLU A 81 19.14 9.51 -45.52
CA GLU A 81 19.37 10.57 -44.52
C GLU A 81 18.06 11.23 -44.08
N ASP A 82 17.18 11.56 -45.04
CA ASP A 82 15.85 12.13 -44.77
C ASP A 82 14.98 11.14 -43.99
N ASN A 83 14.96 9.86 -44.39
CA ASN A 83 14.23 8.81 -43.67
C ASN A 83 14.74 8.65 -42.22
N LYS A 84 16.07 8.64 -42.03
CA LYS A 84 16.67 8.54 -40.69
C LYS A 84 16.29 9.72 -39.80
N LYS A 85 16.22 10.93 -40.36
CA LYS A 85 15.73 12.12 -39.65
C LYS A 85 14.27 11.95 -39.24
N SER A 86 13.39 11.60 -40.17
CA SER A 86 11.96 11.36 -39.89
C SER A 86 11.75 10.24 -38.86
N ALA A 87 12.53 9.16 -38.92
CA ALA A 87 12.45 8.07 -37.94
C ALA A 87 12.87 8.54 -36.54
N THR A 88 13.87 9.41 -36.43
CA THR A 88 14.32 9.97 -35.15
C THR A 88 13.27 10.89 -34.53
N GLU A 89 12.65 11.76 -35.35
CA GLU A 89 11.54 12.62 -34.93
C GLU A 89 10.34 11.77 -34.47
N LYS A 90 9.96 10.77 -35.26
CA LYS A 90 8.85 9.86 -34.94
C LYS A 90 9.10 9.03 -33.68
N GLU A 91 10.35 8.61 -33.44
CA GLU A 91 10.74 7.91 -32.22
C GLU A 91 10.67 8.81 -30.98
N ALA A 92 10.88 10.12 -31.11
CA ALA A 92 10.62 11.06 -30.02
C ALA A 92 9.10 11.20 -29.75
N GLU A 93 8.28 11.33 -30.80
CA GLU A 93 6.82 11.39 -30.68
C GLU A 93 6.23 10.14 -30.02
N VAL A 94 6.65 8.94 -30.47
CA VAL A 94 6.23 7.66 -29.90
C VAL A 94 6.57 7.57 -28.41
N ARG A 95 7.77 8.00 -28.01
CA ARG A 95 8.19 7.97 -26.60
C ARG A 95 7.38 8.93 -25.73
N GLU A 96 7.15 10.14 -26.23
CA GLU A 96 6.37 11.14 -25.49
C GLU A 96 4.90 10.72 -25.37
N LEU A 97 4.30 10.18 -26.43
CA LEU A 97 2.93 9.71 -26.39
C LEU A 97 2.76 8.48 -25.49
N LEU A 98 3.75 7.57 -25.46
CA LEU A 98 3.75 6.45 -24.52
C LEU A 98 3.82 6.93 -23.07
N LYS A 99 4.60 7.98 -22.79
CA LYS A 99 4.68 8.57 -21.46
C LYS A 99 3.34 9.18 -21.03
N GLN A 100 2.65 9.88 -21.93
CA GLN A 100 1.31 10.42 -21.69
C GLN A 100 0.26 9.32 -21.50
N LEU A 101 0.31 8.28 -22.31
CA LEU A 101 -0.55 7.11 -22.17
C LEU A 101 -0.36 6.46 -20.79
N ASN A 102 0.89 6.22 -20.40
CA ASN A 102 1.21 5.57 -19.12
C ASN A 102 0.78 6.44 -17.93
N SER A 103 0.99 7.76 -17.96
CA SER A 103 0.58 8.63 -16.84
C SER A 103 -0.94 8.64 -16.64
N LYS A 104 -1.73 8.53 -17.71
CA LYS A 104 -3.19 8.40 -17.65
C LYS A 104 -3.62 7.01 -17.19
N LEU A 105 -2.94 5.97 -17.64
CA LEU A 105 -3.23 4.60 -17.24
C LEU A 105 -2.90 4.33 -15.76
N GLU A 106 -1.90 5.01 -15.20
CA GLU A 106 -1.45 4.86 -13.82
C GLU A 106 -2.44 5.38 -12.77
N VAL A 107 -3.27 6.36 -13.12
CA VAL A 107 -4.26 6.95 -12.21
C VAL A 107 -5.63 6.24 -12.28
N ILE A 108 -5.78 5.24 -13.15
CA ILE A 108 -6.98 4.41 -13.18
C ILE A 108 -6.85 3.33 -12.11
N GLY A 109 -7.78 3.33 -11.16
CA GLY A 109 -7.83 2.37 -10.06
C GLY A 109 -8.11 0.94 -10.52
N ASN A 110 -7.82 -0.01 -9.65
CA ASN A 110 -8.12 -1.41 -9.85
C ASN A 110 -9.64 -1.65 -9.98
N PHE A 111 -10.04 -2.79 -10.52
CA PHE A 111 -11.44 -3.18 -10.53
C PHE A 111 -11.99 -3.29 -9.11
N VAL A 112 -13.11 -2.61 -8.87
CA VAL A 112 -13.84 -2.75 -7.61
C VAL A 112 -14.58 -4.08 -7.62
N HIS A 113 -14.32 -4.94 -6.64
CA HIS A 113 -15.03 -6.22 -6.50
C HIS A 113 -16.53 -6.02 -6.28
N ASP A 114 -17.39 -6.87 -6.82
CA ASP A 114 -18.85 -6.68 -6.79
C ASP A 114 -19.44 -6.64 -5.38
N SER A 115 -18.78 -7.27 -4.40
CA SER A 115 -19.20 -7.24 -3.00
C SER A 115 -18.90 -5.93 -2.27
N VAL A 116 -18.19 -4.98 -2.88
CA VAL A 116 -17.80 -3.72 -2.24
C VAL A 116 -19.01 -2.77 -2.19
N PRO A 117 -19.35 -2.22 -1.01
CA PRO A 117 -20.45 -1.26 -0.89
C PRO A 117 -20.14 0.02 -1.68
N VAL A 118 -21.09 0.49 -2.48
CA VAL A 118 -20.90 1.66 -3.34
C VAL A 118 -21.33 2.93 -2.61
N SER A 119 -20.35 3.73 -2.19
CA SER A 119 -20.53 5.01 -1.49
C SER A 119 -19.23 5.82 -1.53
N ASN A 120 -19.34 7.15 -1.47
CA ASN A 120 -18.19 8.07 -1.35
C ASN A 120 -18.00 8.59 0.09
N ASP A 121 -18.69 7.99 1.04
CA ASP A 121 -18.66 8.35 2.46
C ASP A 121 -18.34 7.11 3.30
N GLU A 122 -17.25 7.16 4.06
CA GLU A 122 -16.79 6.12 4.97
C GLU A 122 -17.78 5.87 6.12
N ALA A 123 -18.68 6.81 6.43
CA ALA A 123 -19.78 6.56 7.36
C ALA A 123 -20.72 5.43 6.89
N ASN A 124 -20.69 5.09 5.59
CA ASN A 124 -21.45 3.98 5.00
C ASN A 124 -20.62 2.70 4.87
N ASN A 125 -19.44 2.61 5.49
CA ASN A 125 -18.71 1.34 5.60
C ASN A 125 -19.61 0.28 6.24
N ALA A 126 -19.73 -0.88 5.59
CA ALA A 126 -20.65 -1.91 6.04
C ALA A 126 -20.01 -2.76 7.13
N VAL A 127 -20.63 -2.84 8.31
CA VAL A 127 -20.19 -3.77 9.37
C VAL A 127 -20.46 -5.21 8.91
N VAL A 128 -19.40 -6.00 8.80
CA VAL A 128 -19.45 -7.39 8.34
C VAL A 128 -19.56 -8.36 9.51
N ARG A 129 -18.76 -8.11 10.57
CA ARG A 129 -18.66 -8.95 11.77
C ARG A 129 -18.31 -8.08 12.98
N SER A 130 -18.64 -8.56 14.18
CA SER A 130 -18.21 -7.95 15.44
C SER A 130 -17.85 -9.04 16.45
N TRP A 131 -16.92 -8.74 17.35
CA TRP A 131 -16.46 -9.68 18.38
C TRP A 131 -16.11 -8.95 19.69
N GLY A 132 -16.30 -9.66 20.80
CA GLY A 132 -15.89 -9.22 22.15
C GLY A 132 -16.92 -8.35 22.87
N GLU A 133 -16.74 -8.20 24.18
CA GLU A 133 -17.59 -7.37 25.04
C GLU A 133 -16.98 -5.99 25.25
N LYS A 134 -17.71 -4.94 24.86
CA LYS A 134 -17.26 -3.54 25.00
C LYS A 134 -17.31 -3.09 26.46
N ARG A 135 -16.25 -2.44 26.92
CA ARG A 135 -16.28 -1.64 28.16
C ARG A 135 -17.05 -0.35 27.91
N LEU A 136 -18.05 -0.08 28.76
CA LEU A 136 -19.00 1.04 28.61
C LEU A 136 -19.09 1.91 29.87
N GLU A 137 -18.38 1.54 30.93
CA GLU A 137 -18.38 2.31 32.17
C GLU A 137 -17.87 3.75 31.93
N PRO A 138 -18.48 4.74 32.61
CA PRO A 138 -18.11 6.14 32.41
C PRO A 138 -16.78 6.48 33.06
N LYS A 139 -16.17 7.60 32.64
CA LYS A 139 -14.94 8.18 33.22
C LYS A 139 -13.68 7.29 33.11
N LEU A 140 -13.64 6.40 32.12
CA LEU A 140 -12.41 5.73 31.74
C LEU A 140 -11.40 6.73 31.18
N LYS A 141 -10.13 6.54 31.53
CA LYS A 141 -9.04 7.37 31.06
C LYS A 141 -8.74 7.03 29.60
N ASN A 142 -8.48 8.03 28.79
CA ASN A 142 -8.01 7.80 27.42
C ASN A 142 -6.52 7.39 27.42
N HIS A 143 -6.05 6.83 26.32
CA HIS A 143 -4.67 6.40 26.19
C HIS A 143 -3.64 7.53 26.39
N VAL A 144 -3.98 8.79 26.11
CA VAL A 144 -3.07 9.93 26.29
C VAL A 144 -2.77 10.14 27.78
N GLU A 145 -3.80 10.14 28.61
CA GLU A 145 -3.65 10.22 30.07
C GLU A 145 -2.94 8.98 30.62
N LEU A 146 -3.29 7.79 30.14
CA LEU A 146 -2.68 6.54 30.61
C LEU A 146 -1.17 6.46 30.28
N VAL A 147 -0.77 6.93 29.10
CA VAL A 147 0.65 7.02 28.71
C VAL A 147 1.43 7.89 29.69
N GLU A 148 0.86 9.03 30.11
CA GLU A 148 1.48 9.94 31.08
C GLU A 148 1.53 9.31 32.48
N LEU A 149 0.41 8.77 32.98
CA LEU A 149 0.34 8.15 34.30
C LEU A 149 1.31 6.98 34.47
N LEU A 150 1.45 6.15 33.44
CA LEU A 150 2.39 5.01 33.44
C LEU A 150 3.85 5.44 33.23
N GLY A 151 4.08 6.64 32.69
CA GLY A 151 5.41 7.14 32.32
C GLY A 151 6.08 6.31 31.21
N ILE A 152 5.29 5.71 30.32
CA ILE A 152 5.75 4.78 29.27
C ILE A 152 6.15 5.48 27.98
N ALA A 153 5.81 6.76 27.82
CA ALA A 153 6.32 7.59 26.75
C ALA A 153 6.60 9.03 27.23
N ASP A 154 7.40 9.76 26.45
CA ASP A 154 7.70 11.17 26.67
C ASP A 154 7.38 11.97 25.40
N LEU A 155 6.16 12.52 25.37
CA LEU A 155 5.66 13.29 24.23
C LEU A 155 6.30 14.68 24.16
N LYS A 156 6.59 15.28 25.34
CA LYS A 156 7.21 16.60 25.41
C LYS A 156 8.63 16.56 24.88
N LYS A 157 9.45 15.63 25.38
CA LYS A 157 10.83 15.48 24.89
C LYS A 157 10.88 15.04 23.43
N GLY A 158 9.93 14.22 22.99
CA GLY A 158 9.80 13.89 21.57
C GLY A 158 9.48 15.10 20.71
N THR A 159 8.56 15.96 21.17
CA THR A 159 8.22 17.21 20.47
C THR A 159 9.39 18.18 20.41
N ASP A 160 10.14 18.32 21.51
CA ASP A 160 11.34 19.18 21.57
C ASP A 160 12.41 18.76 20.53
N VAL A 161 12.48 17.47 20.16
CA VAL A 161 13.52 16.90 19.29
C VAL A 161 13.05 16.75 17.83
N ALA A 162 11.86 16.21 17.60
CA ALA A 162 11.36 15.83 16.27
C ALA A 162 10.20 16.71 15.78
N GLY A 163 9.75 17.69 16.58
CA GLY A 163 8.57 18.50 16.30
C GLY A 163 7.26 17.77 16.65
N GLY A 164 6.13 18.33 16.21
CA GLY A 164 4.81 17.78 16.51
C GLY A 164 4.71 16.28 16.18
N ARG A 165 4.00 15.52 17.02
CA ARG A 165 3.86 14.05 16.95
C ARG A 165 5.16 13.26 17.19
N GLY A 166 6.25 13.91 17.58
CA GLY A 166 7.44 13.25 18.10
C GLY A 166 7.22 12.70 19.51
N PHE A 167 7.75 11.50 19.79
CA PHE A 167 7.69 10.87 21.11
C PHE A 167 8.95 10.04 21.38
N TYR A 168 9.23 9.79 22.66
CA TYR A 168 10.09 8.69 23.08
C TYR A 168 9.25 7.62 23.76
N LEU A 169 9.42 6.33 23.44
CA LEU A 169 8.98 5.26 24.35
C LEU A 169 10.01 5.09 25.48
N LYS A 170 9.54 4.76 26.69
CA LYS A 170 10.37 4.58 27.89
C LYS A 170 9.97 3.33 28.66
N GLY A 171 10.95 2.64 29.25
CA GLY A 171 10.73 1.54 30.18
C GLY A 171 9.74 0.49 29.66
N ASP A 172 8.61 0.35 30.35
CA ASP A 172 7.57 -0.63 29.99
C ASP A 172 6.89 -0.32 28.64
N GLY A 173 6.92 0.93 28.16
CA GLY A 173 6.44 1.27 26.81
C GLY A 173 7.29 0.67 25.71
N VAL A 174 8.63 0.72 25.87
CA VAL A 174 9.56 0.05 24.94
C VAL A 174 9.34 -1.45 24.98
N ARG A 175 9.17 -2.03 26.18
CA ARG A 175 8.94 -3.46 26.33
C ARG A 175 7.61 -3.91 25.73
N LEU A 176 6.53 -3.14 25.91
CA LEU A 176 5.23 -3.46 25.33
C LEU A 176 5.24 -3.39 23.80
N ASN A 177 5.94 -2.41 23.23
CA ASN A 177 6.14 -2.35 21.77
C ASN A 177 6.88 -3.61 21.27
N GLN A 178 8.03 -3.93 21.86
CA GLN A 178 8.80 -5.12 21.50
C GLN A 178 8.01 -6.42 21.73
N ALA A 179 7.15 -6.48 22.75
CA ALA A 179 6.30 -7.62 23.02
C ALA A 179 5.25 -7.84 21.92
N LEU A 180 4.64 -6.76 21.42
CA LEU A 180 3.70 -6.84 20.29
C LEU A 180 4.37 -7.27 18.99
N ILE A 181 5.58 -6.76 18.71
CA ILE A 181 6.36 -7.17 17.53
C ILE A 181 6.66 -8.67 17.57
N ASN A 182 7.25 -9.15 18.68
CA ASN A 182 7.64 -10.56 18.81
C ASN A 182 6.41 -11.48 18.84
N PHE A 183 5.36 -11.10 19.56
CA PHE A 183 4.11 -11.86 19.54
C PHE A 183 3.52 -11.95 18.13
N GLY A 184 3.54 -10.85 17.37
CA GLY A 184 3.06 -10.82 16.00
C GLY A 184 3.85 -11.70 15.05
N LEU A 185 5.18 -11.67 15.13
CA LEU A 185 6.05 -12.52 14.31
C LEU A 185 5.88 -14.00 14.66
N ASP A 186 5.92 -14.37 15.95
CA ASP A 186 5.69 -15.74 16.42
C ASP A 186 4.30 -16.26 16.00
N PHE A 187 3.29 -15.39 16.04
CA PHE A 187 1.92 -15.73 15.67
C PHE A 187 1.81 -16.09 14.18
N LEU A 188 2.48 -15.35 13.30
CA LEU A 188 2.46 -15.59 11.85
C LEU A 188 3.40 -16.73 11.44
N GLU A 189 4.55 -16.90 12.09
CA GLU A 189 5.47 -18.01 11.81
C GLU A 189 4.78 -19.37 12.07
N LYS A 190 4.01 -19.49 13.15
CA LYS A 190 3.17 -20.67 13.44
C LYS A 190 2.09 -20.94 12.37
N ARG A 191 1.85 -19.98 11.47
CA ARG A 191 0.91 -20.07 10.33
C ARG A 191 1.62 -20.14 8.97
N GLY A 192 2.92 -20.47 8.98
CA GLY A 192 3.71 -20.71 7.78
C GLY A 192 4.15 -19.42 7.06
N TYR A 193 4.13 -18.27 7.73
CA TYR A 193 4.72 -17.05 7.20
C TYR A 193 6.23 -17.03 7.46
N THR A 194 6.99 -16.56 6.47
CA THR A 194 8.43 -16.29 6.63
C THR A 194 8.62 -14.89 7.20
N ALA A 195 9.27 -14.78 8.36
CA ALA A 195 9.59 -13.49 8.95
C ALA A 195 10.63 -12.74 8.11
N LEU A 196 10.36 -11.48 7.79
CA LEU A 196 11.26 -10.61 7.02
C LEU A 196 11.37 -9.24 7.69
N GLN A 197 12.61 -8.77 7.87
CA GLN A 197 12.87 -7.36 8.12
C GLN A 197 13.19 -6.69 6.78
N THR A 198 12.42 -5.67 6.42
CA THR A 198 12.58 -4.99 5.13
C THR A 198 13.61 -3.86 5.20
N PRO A 199 14.20 -3.42 4.06
CA PRO A 199 14.85 -2.12 4.00
C PRO A 199 13.85 -1.01 4.34
N PHE A 200 14.27 -0.01 5.14
CA PHE A 200 13.39 1.09 5.56
C PHE A 200 13.39 2.29 4.61
N PHE A 201 14.12 2.17 3.50
CA PHE A 201 14.11 3.14 2.42
C PHE A 201 14.17 2.42 1.07
N MET A 202 13.54 3.02 0.06
CA MET A 202 13.50 2.51 -1.30
C MET A 202 14.00 3.57 -2.27
N ARG A 203 14.62 3.15 -3.37
CA ARG A 203 14.95 4.06 -4.48
C ARG A 203 13.66 4.63 -5.08
N LYS A 204 13.73 5.87 -5.58
CA LYS A 204 12.59 6.56 -6.20
C LYS A 204 11.91 5.76 -7.31
N ASP A 205 12.70 5.16 -8.21
CA ASP A 205 12.21 4.37 -9.34
C ASP A 205 11.40 3.14 -8.89
N ILE A 206 11.83 2.48 -7.82
CA ILE A 206 11.13 1.30 -7.28
C ILE A 206 9.91 1.70 -6.45
N MET A 207 10.02 2.75 -5.63
CA MET A 207 8.89 3.29 -4.88
C MET A 207 7.75 3.69 -5.83
N ALA A 208 8.07 4.33 -6.96
CA ALA A 208 7.08 4.76 -7.95
C ALA A 208 6.28 3.60 -8.55
N LYS A 209 6.81 2.37 -8.56
CA LYS A 209 6.09 1.17 -9.02
C LYS A 209 5.11 0.62 -7.98
N CYS A 210 5.34 0.88 -6.69
CA CYS A 210 4.54 0.34 -5.58
C CYS A 210 3.52 1.34 -5.03
N ALA A 211 3.91 2.62 -4.94
CA ALA A 211 3.11 3.69 -4.36
C ALA A 211 2.35 4.49 -5.43
N GLN A 212 1.22 5.05 -5.02
CA GLN A 212 0.42 6.00 -5.81
C GLN A 212 1.07 7.39 -5.80
N LEU A 213 0.79 8.20 -6.82
CA LEU A 213 1.33 9.55 -6.94
C LEU A 213 0.98 10.42 -5.72
N ALA A 214 -0.28 10.38 -5.27
CA ALA A 214 -0.72 11.14 -4.10
C ALA A 214 0.08 10.80 -2.82
N GLN A 215 0.53 9.55 -2.68
CA GLN A 215 1.32 9.13 -1.51
C GLN A 215 2.70 9.79 -1.44
N PHE A 216 3.30 10.20 -2.58
CA PHE A 216 4.58 10.90 -2.57
C PHE A 216 4.49 12.25 -1.85
N ASP A 217 3.40 12.97 -2.08
CA ASP A 217 3.18 14.28 -1.51
C ASP A 217 2.70 14.17 -0.06
N GLU A 218 1.71 13.30 0.19
CA GLU A 218 0.99 13.26 1.45
C GLU A 218 1.61 12.35 2.53
N GLU A 219 2.27 11.25 2.14
CA GLU A 219 2.71 10.21 3.07
C GLU A 219 4.23 10.09 3.16
N LEU A 220 4.95 10.12 2.02
CA LEU A 220 6.34 9.66 1.96
C LEU A 220 7.36 10.74 2.31
N TYR A 221 8.24 10.48 3.27
CA TYR A 221 9.44 11.28 3.50
C TYR A 221 10.51 10.97 2.45
N LYS A 222 11.07 12.01 1.84
CA LYS A 222 12.16 11.92 0.86
C LYS A 222 13.51 12.05 1.55
N VAL A 223 14.45 11.18 1.20
CA VAL A 223 15.85 11.22 1.61
C VAL A 223 16.69 11.65 0.41
N THR A 224 17.30 12.82 0.54
CA THR A 224 18.13 13.45 -0.51
C THR A 224 19.56 13.61 -0.03
N GLY A 225 20.54 13.48 -0.93
CA GLY A 225 21.96 13.65 -0.61
C GLY A 225 22.83 13.49 -1.86
N GLU A 226 24.11 13.16 -1.69
CA GLU A 226 24.96 12.74 -2.82
C GLU A 226 24.51 11.37 -3.32
N GLY A 227 24.09 11.29 -4.59
CA GLY A 227 23.57 10.08 -5.24
C GLY A 227 22.06 10.12 -5.48
N ASP A 228 21.47 8.95 -5.68
CA ASP A 228 20.05 8.83 -6.05
C ASP A 228 19.11 9.10 -4.88
N ASP A 229 18.03 9.84 -5.17
CA ASP A 229 16.91 10.07 -4.27
C ASP A 229 16.29 8.75 -3.77
N LYS A 230 16.05 8.69 -2.46
CA LYS A 230 15.34 7.58 -1.81
C LYS A 230 14.14 8.11 -1.04
N TYR A 231 13.26 7.20 -0.64
CA TYR A 231 12.09 7.50 0.20
C TYR A 231 12.07 6.55 1.38
N LEU A 232 11.78 7.07 2.57
CA LEU A 232 11.46 6.23 3.72
C LEU A 232 10.13 5.52 3.45
N ILE A 233 10.02 4.27 3.89
CA ILE A 233 8.81 3.47 3.67
C ILE A 233 7.67 3.91 4.62
N ALA A 234 6.45 3.98 4.11
CA ALA A 234 5.24 4.20 4.92
C ALA A 234 4.69 2.89 5.52
N THR A 235 5.19 1.75 5.04
CA THR A 235 4.85 0.40 5.48
C THR A 235 5.80 -0.63 4.86
N ALA A 236 6.04 -1.76 5.55
CA ALA A 236 6.72 -2.93 5.01
C ALA A 236 6.08 -3.49 3.72
N GLU A 237 4.80 -3.21 3.44
CA GLU A 237 4.15 -3.59 2.16
C GLU A 237 4.95 -3.09 0.95
N GLN A 238 5.44 -1.85 0.97
CA GLN A 238 6.12 -1.23 -0.18
C GLN A 238 7.38 -2.01 -0.61
N PRO A 239 8.34 -2.32 0.28
CA PRO A 239 9.49 -3.14 -0.08
C PRO A 239 9.12 -4.62 -0.30
N LEU A 240 8.07 -5.16 0.35
CA LEU A 240 7.63 -6.55 0.12
C LEU A 240 7.01 -6.73 -1.26
N CYS A 241 6.23 -5.76 -1.74
CA CYS A 241 5.76 -5.69 -3.13
C CYS A 241 6.94 -5.81 -4.10
N ALA A 242 8.02 -5.07 -3.86
CA ALA A 242 9.19 -5.06 -4.73
C ALA A 242 10.19 -6.20 -4.50
N TYR A 243 9.94 -7.10 -3.53
CA TYR A 243 10.88 -8.16 -3.18
C TYR A 243 11.09 -9.14 -4.35
N HIS A 244 10.03 -9.38 -5.13
CA HIS A 244 10.03 -10.23 -6.33
C HIS A 244 10.01 -9.45 -7.64
N LEU A 245 10.62 -8.25 -7.66
CA LEU A 245 10.66 -7.40 -8.83
C LEU A 245 11.21 -8.18 -10.05
N ASP A 246 10.46 -8.16 -11.15
CA ASP A 246 10.75 -8.84 -12.40
C ASP A 246 10.77 -10.39 -12.38
N ASP A 247 10.43 -11.04 -11.26
CA ASP A 247 10.45 -12.49 -11.13
C ASP A 247 9.38 -13.20 -11.96
N TRP A 248 9.66 -14.47 -12.28
CA TRP A 248 8.70 -15.46 -12.74
C TRP A 248 8.54 -16.54 -11.66
N ILE A 249 7.45 -16.48 -10.91
CA ILE A 249 7.19 -17.40 -9.79
C ILE A 249 6.51 -18.65 -10.32
N HIS A 250 7.05 -19.84 -10.02
CA HIS A 250 6.44 -21.08 -10.45
C HIS A 250 5.16 -21.38 -9.63
N PRO A 251 4.07 -21.88 -10.24
CA PRO A 251 2.81 -22.11 -9.51
C PRO A 251 2.93 -23.05 -8.30
N SER A 252 3.91 -23.97 -8.30
CA SER A 252 4.16 -24.85 -7.15
C SER A 252 4.80 -24.17 -5.94
N GLU A 253 5.28 -22.93 -6.09
CA GLU A 253 5.83 -22.13 -4.99
C GLU A 253 4.75 -21.28 -4.31
N LEU A 254 3.57 -21.18 -4.92
CA LEU A 254 2.46 -20.38 -4.42
C LEU A 254 1.60 -21.19 -3.44
N PRO A 255 1.04 -20.55 -2.39
CA PRO A 255 1.19 -19.14 -2.05
C PRO A 255 2.50 -18.85 -1.27
N LEU A 256 3.12 -17.70 -1.56
CA LEU A 256 4.21 -17.17 -0.73
C LEU A 256 3.64 -16.29 0.37
N ARG A 257 4.17 -16.41 1.59
CA ARG A 257 3.65 -15.76 2.80
C ARG A 257 4.78 -15.10 3.59
N TYR A 258 4.69 -13.79 3.80
CA TYR A 258 5.71 -12.99 4.49
C TYR A 258 5.14 -12.23 5.68
N ALA A 259 5.81 -12.34 6.82
CA ALA A 259 5.57 -11.55 8.02
C ALA A 259 6.61 -10.42 8.07
N GLY A 260 6.27 -9.26 7.52
CA GLY A 260 7.13 -8.10 7.40
C GLY A 260 7.18 -7.27 8.68
N TYR A 261 8.35 -7.09 9.27
CA TYR A 261 8.57 -6.12 10.35
C TYR A 261 9.30 -4.88 9.82
N SER A 262 8.76 -3.70 10.13
CA SER A 262 9.47 -2.44 9.90
C SER A 262 9.01 -1.31 10.83
N SER A 263 9.89 -0.32 11.01
CA SER A 263 9.42 1.04 11.33
C SER A 263 8.79 1.65 10.08
N CYS A 264 7.72 2.41 10.27
CA CYS A 264 6.90 3.04 9.24
C CYS A 264 6.98 4.56 9.41
N PHE A 265 7.19 5.29 8.32
CA PHE A 265 7.36 6.75 8.32
C PHE A 265 6.28 7.43 7.48
N ARG A 266 5.44 8.26 8.11
CA ARG A 266 4.34 8.97 7.43
C ARG A 266 4.32 10.46 7.76
N LYS A 267 4.31 11.32 6.73
CA LYS A 267 4.18 12.77 6.89
C LYS A 267 2.84 13.19 7.50
N GLU A 268 1.78 12.39 7.30
CA GLU A 268 0.43 12.65 7.81
C GLU A 268 -0.16 14.01 7.37
N ALA A 269 0.23 14.50 6.19
CA ALA A 269 -0.07 15.86 5.73
C ALA A 269 -1.59 16.11 5.53
N GLY A 270 -2.36 15.10 5.12
CA GLY A 270 -3.81 15.21 4.91
C GLY A 270 -4.67 15.11 6.19
N SER A 271 -4.07 14.81 7.35
CA SER A 271 -4.81 14.46 8.58
C SER A 271 -5.13 15.64 9.51
N HIS A 272 -5.22 16.88 8.99
CA HIS A 272 -5.29 18.11 9.78
C HIS A 272 -6.26 18.02 10.98
N GLY A 273 -5.69 17.89 12.19
CA GLY A 273 -6.41 17.96 13.47
C GLY A 273 -7.08 16.68 13.98
N ARG A 274 -7.08 15.57 13.23
CA ARG A 274 -7.69 14.31 13.67
C ARG A 274 -6.69 13.39 14.38
N ASP A 275 -7.07 12.91 15.57
CA ASP A 275 -6.33 11.90 16.36
C ASP A 275 -4.85 12.20 16.62
N THR A 276 -4.51 13.49 16.75
CA THR A 276 -3.13 13.97 16.82
C THR A 276 -2.48 13.87 18.21
N LEU A 277 -3.24 13.43 19.23
CA LEU A 277 -2.77 13.34 20.60
C LEU A 277 -2.24 11.94 20.93
N GLY A 278 -1.30 11.88 21.88
CA GLY A 278 -0.69 10.62 22.30
C GLY A 278 0.23 10.03 21.23
N ILE A 279 0.18 8.70 21.10
CA ILE A 279 0.98 7.93 20.12
C ILE A 279 0.09 7.25 19.06
N PHE A 280 -1.20 7.58 18.98
CA PHE A 280 -2.13 6.90 18.05
C PHE A 280 -1.88 7.24 16.57
N ARG A 281 -1.60 8.52 16.27
CA ARG A 281 -1.27 8.99 14.92
C ARG A 281 0.03 9.80 14.96
N VAL A 282 1.12 9.16 14.56
CA VAL A 282 2.50 9.67 14.70
C VAL A 282 3.28 9.53 13.40
N HIS A 283 4.39 10.24 13.28
CA HIS A 283 5.23 10.20 12.07
C HIS A 283 6.06 8.92 11.95
N GLN A 284 6.36 8.28 13.08
CA GLN A 284 7.10 7.02 13.14
C GLN A 284 6.35 6.06 14.05
N PHE A 285 6.15 4.83 13.59
CA PHE A 285 5.55 3.74 14.37
C PHE A 285 6.05 2.39 13.87
N GLU A 286 5.95 1.33 14.67
CA GLU A 286 6.28 -0.03 14.24
C GLU A 286 5.04 -0.79 13.74
N LYS A 287 5.27 -1.70 12.79
CA LYS A 287 4.21 -2.54 12.23
C LYS A 287 4.73 -3.93 11.88
N VAL A 288 3.91 -4.93 12.20
CA VAL A 288 4.02 -6.28 11.64
C VAL A 288 2.95 -6.42 10.55
N GLU A 289 3.41 -6.70 9.34
CA GLU A 289 2.62 -6.79 8.10
C GLU A 289 2.52 -8.23 7.63
N GLN A 290 1.32 -8.67 7.25
CA GLN A 290 1.11 -9.86 6.44
C GLN A 290 1.18 -9.47 4.97
N PHE A 291 2.04 -10.13 4.19
CA PHE A 291 2.09 -9.95 2.74
C PHE A 291 2.03 -11.32 2.07
N CYS A 292 1.08 -11.51 1.16
CA CYS A 292 0.87 -12.78 0.48
C CYS A 292 0.88 -12.61 -1.03
N ILE A 293 1.49 -13.59 -1.70
CA ILE A 293 1.50 -13.71 -3.15
C ILE A 293 0.78 -15.00 -3.51
N THR A 294 -0.24 -14.91 -4.35
CA THR A 294 -1.12 -16.04 -4.68
C THR A 294 -1.23 -16.23 -6.19
N GLY A 295 -1.71 -17.40 -6.60
CA GLY A 295 -2.10 -17.64 -7.98
C GLY A 295 -3.31 -16.77 -8.37
N PRO A 296 -3.45 -16.41 -9.65
CA PRO A 296 -4.59 -15.61 -10.13
C PRO A 296 -5.86 -16.46 -10.35
N ASP A 297 -5.72 -17.78 -10.42
CA ASP A 297 -6.78 -18.71 -10.83
C ASP A 297 -7.56 -19.24 -9.61
N ASN A 298 -8.74 -19.83 -9.86
CA ASN A 298 -9.56 -20.57 -8.86
C ASN A 298 -9.97 -19.79 -7.59
N GLY A 299 -9.87 -18.47 -7.58
CA GLY A 299 -10.25 -17.65 -6.42
C GLY A 299 -9.27 -17.72 -5.24
N GLU A 300 -8.05 -18.22 -5.45
CA GLU A 300 -7.03 -18.38 -4.40
C GLU A 300 -6.73 -17.06 -3.66
N SER A 301 -6.62 -15.94 -4.39
CA SER A 301 -6.42 -14.63 -3.78
C SER A 301 -7.57 -14.22 -2.86
N TRP A 302 -8.81 -14.55 -3.21
CA TRP A 302 -9.96 -14.19 -2.39
C TRP A 302 -10.06 -15.05 -1.13
N ALA A 303 -9.72 -16.34 -1.23
CA ALA A 303 -9.59 -17.19 -0.06
C ALA A 303 -8.48 -16.70 0.88
N MET A 304 -7.32 -16.29 0.32
CA MET A 304 -6.24 -15.69 1.10
C MET A 304 -6.64 -14.35 1.74
N HIS A 305 -7.45 -13.52 1.07
CA HIS A 305 -7.95 -12.27 1.64
C HIS A 305 -8.76 -12.52 2.92
N GLU A 306 -9.67 -13.50 2.88
CA GLU A 306 -10.44 -13.90 4.06
C GLU A 306 -9.57 -14.57 5.14
N GLU A 307 -8.53 -15.32 4.75
CA GLU A 307 -7.56 -15.91 5.69
C GLU A 307 -6.74 -14.83 6.42
N MET A 308 -6.23 -13.83 5.69
CA MET A 308 -5.40 -12.76 6.24
C MET A 308 -6.17 -11.88 7.24
N ILE A 309 -7.43 -11.52 6.93
CA ILE A 309 -8.24 -10.78 7.90
C ILE A 309 -8.58 -11.66 9.11
N LYS A 310 -8.81 -12.98 8.92
CA LYS A 310 -9.04 -13.91 10.01
C LYS A 310 -7.80 -14.07 10.92
N ASN A 311 -6.59 -14.03 10.36
CA ASN A 311 -5.36 -14.00 11.15
C ASN A 311 -5.31 -12.76 12.04
N SER A 312 -5.67 -11.59 11.51
CA SER A 312 -5.75 -10.36 12.30
C SER A 312 -6.84 -10.47 13.37
N GLU A 313 -8.03 -10.97 13.03
CA GLU A 313 -9.10 -11.27 14.01
C GLU A 313 -8.58 -12.13 15.16
N ASP A 314 -7.99 -13.29 14.86
CA ASP A 314 -7.45 -14.21 15.87
C ASP A 314 -6.38 -13.57 16.75
N PHE A 315 -5.54 -12.71 16.19
CA PHE A 315 -4.54 -11.96 16.94
C PHE A 315 -5.18 -11.03 17.98
N TYR A 316 -6.18 -10.23 17.60
CA TYR A 316 -6.89 -9.35 18.53
C TYR A 316 -7.80 -10.10 19.50
N GLN A 317 -8.31 -11.28 19.12
CA GLN A 317 -9.01 -12.18 20.04
C GLN A 317 -8.07 -12.73 21.12
N MET A 318 -6.83 -13.11 20.77
CA MET A 318 -5.82 -13.52 21.76
C MET A 318 -5.41 -12.37 22.69
N LEU A 319 -5.47 -11.13 22.21
CA LEU A 319 -5.32 -9.93 23.04
C LEU A 319 -6.60 -9.56 23.79
N ASN A 320 -7.71 -10.29 23.60
CA ASN A 320 -9.04 -10.03 24.16
C ASN A 320 -9.48 -8.56 24.01
N ILE A 321 -9.34 -8.02 22.80
CA ILE A 321 -9.74 -6.66 22.45
C ILE A 321 -11.04 -6.73 21.62
N PRO A 322 -12.14 -6.09 22.04
CA PRO A 322 -13.36 -6.04 21.24
C PRO A 322 -13.16 -5.26 19.95
N TYR A 323 -13.71 -5.73 18.84
CA TYR A 323 -13.56 -5.12 17.53
C TYR A 323 -14.77 -5.34 16.63
N GLN A 324 -14.78 -4.64 15.49
CA GLN A 324 -15.64 -4.91 14.35
C GLN A 324 -14.82 -4.97 13.07
N ILE A 325 -15.28 -5.78 12.10
CA ILE A 325 -14.76 -5.80 10.74
C ILE A 325 -15.70 -4.99 9.86
N VAL A 326 -15.17 -4.01 9.15
CA VAL A 326 -15.92 -3.18 8.22
C VAL A 326 -15.43 -3.39 6.78
N ALA A 327 -16.38 -3.48 5.85
CA ALA A 327 -16.11 -3.47 4.41
C ALA A 327 -16.05 -2.01 3.95
N ILE A 328 -14.91 -1.63 3.40
CA ILE A 328 -14.66 -0.25 3.00
C ILE A 328 -15.40 0.06 1.71
N VAL A 329 -16.04 1.23 1.68
CA VAL A 329 -16.80 1.70 0.52
C VAL A 329 -15.89 2.00 -0.67
N SER A 330 -16.45 1.87 -1.87
CA SER A 330 -15.71 1.99 -3.14
C SER A 330 -14.98 3.31 -3.33
N GLY A 331 -15.54 4.44 -2.86
CA GLY A 331 -14.90 5.77 -2.95
C GLY A 331 -13.72 5.97 -2.00
N ALA A 332 -13.58 5.13 -0.97
CA ALA A 332 -12.48 5.17 0.00
C ALA A 332 -11.41 4.09 -0.25
N LEU A 333 -11.56 3.29 -1.31
CA LEU A 333 -10.52 2.36 -1.74
C LEU A 333 -9.38 3.15 -2.40
N ASN A 334 -8.16 2.84 -2.00
CA ASN A 334 -7.00 3.28 -2.76
C ASN A 334 -6.99 2.63 -4.15
N ASP A 335 -6.23 3.18 -5.10
CA ASP A 335 -6.22 2.68 -6.48
C ASP A 335 -5.78 1.22 -6.61
N ALA A 336 -4.97 0.70 -5.68
CA ALA A 336 -4.49 -0.67 -5.75
C ALA A 336 -5.54 -1.71 -5.32
N ALA A 337 -6.34 -1.41 -4.28
CA ALA A 337 -7.25 -2.38 -3.69
C ALA A 337 -8.47 -2.63 -4.57
N ALA A 338 -8.76 -3.91 -4.84
CA ALA A 338 -10.03 -4.35 -5.42
C ALA A 338 -11.12 -4.50 -4.36
N LYS A 339 -10.73 -4.86 -3.14
CA LYS A 339 -11.57 -4.98 -1.94
C LYS A 339 -10.70 -4.76 -0.70
N LYS A 340 -11.25 -4.10 0.31
CA LYS A 340 -10.56 -3.81 1.57
C LYS A 340 -11.46 -4.05 2.77
N TYR A 341 -10.91 -4.69 3.80
CA TYR A 341 -11.50 -4.81 5.12
C TYR A 341 -10.65 -4.07 6.13
N ASP A 342 -11.28 -3.33 7.03
CA ASP A 342 -10.61 -2.79 8.19
C ASP A 342 -11.12 -3.49 9.47
N LEU A 343 -10.20 -3.81 10.37
CA LEU A 343 -10.54 -4.19 11.75
C LEU A 343 -10.43 -2.93 12.60
N GLU A 344 -11.57 -2.51 13.13
CA GLU A 344 -11.67 -1.37 14.02
C GLU A 344 -11.88 -1.87 15.45
N ALA A 345 -10.95 -1.53 16.35
CA ALA A 345 -11.02 -1.94 17.75
C ALA A 345 -11.74 -0.90 18.60
N TRP A 346 -12.35 -1.35 19.70
CA TRP A 346 -13.10 -0.51 20.61
C TRP A 346 -12.18 0.34 21.50
N PHE A 347 -12.40 1.66 21.52
CA PHE A 347 -11.73 2.62 22.39
C PHE A 347 -12.71 3.14 23.44
N PRO A 348 -12.73 2.56 24.65
CA PRO A 348 -13.81 2.76 25.60
C PRO A 348 -13.90 4.18 26.18
N ALA A 349 -12.78 4.92 26.26
CA ALA A 349 -12.83 6.31 26.74
C ALA A 349 -13.60 7.24 25.80
N SER A 350 -13.49 7.00 24.49
CA SER A 350 -14.20 7.75 23.44
C SER A 350 -15.47 7.06 22.93
N GLN A 351 -15.78 5.86 23.42
CA GLN A 351 -16.92 5.04 23.03
C GLN A 351 -17.07 4.90 21.50
N THR A 352 -15.96 4.69 20.80
CA THR A 352 -15.94 4.54 19.35
C THR A 352 -15.00 3.42 18.92
N TYR A 353 -15.25 2.86 17.75
CA TYR A 353 -14.30 1.99 17.07
C TYR A 353 -13.26 2.82 16.32
N ARG A 354 -12.01 2.34 16.27
CA ARG A 354 -10.92 2.96 15.52
C ARG A 354 -10.09 1.91 14.80
N GLU A 355 -9.71 2.20 13.56
CA GLU A 355 -8.91 1.34 12.70
C GLU A 355 -7.56 0.94 13.35
N LEU A 356 -7.34 -0.36 13.50
CA LEU A 356 -6.04 -0.95 13.88
C LEU A 356 -5.42 -1.78 12.75
N VAL A 357 -6.24 -2.34 11.87
CA VAL A 357 -5.80 -3.14 10.73
C VAL A 357 -6.54 -2.72 9.49
N SER A 358 -5.82 -2.70 8.37
CA SER A 358 -6.39 -2.72 7.04
C SER A 358 -5.90 -3.96 6.30
N CYS A 359 -6.75 -4.59 5.49
CA CYS A 359 -6.50 -5.82 4.77
C CYS A 359 -7.05 -5.73 3.34
N SER A 360 -6.17 -5.72 2.35
CA SER A 360 -6.51 -5.49 0.94
C SER A 360 -6.13 -6.67 0.05
N ASN A 361 -7.01 -6.98 -0.90
CA ASN A 361 -6.64 -7.75 -2.08
C ASN A 361 -6.42 -6.78 -3.25
N CYS A 362 -5.20 -6.73 -3.78
CA CYS A 362 -4.82 -5.83 -4.87
C CYS A 362 -4.82 -6.52 -6.24
N THR A 363 -5.25 -7.79 -6.30
CA THR A 363 -5.19 -8.64 -7.50
C THR A 363 -3.82 -8.50 -8.19
N ASP A 364 -3.80 -8.45 -9.52
CA ASP A 364 -2.61 -8.25 -10.34
C ASP A 364 -2.21 -6.77 -10.52
N TYR A 365 -2.88 -5.83 -9.83
CA TYR A 365 -2.68 -4.40 -10.10
C TYR A 365 -1.24 -3.94 -9.82
N GLN A 366 -0.70 -4.33 -8.65
CA GLN A 366 0.67 -3.99 -8.25
C GLN A 366 1.69 -4.87 -9.00
N SER A 367 1.43 -6.18 -9.13
CA SER A 367 2.36 -7.11 -9.79
C SER A 367 2.58 -6.79 -11.26
N ARG A 368 1.63 -6.15 -11.96
CA ARG A 368 1.84 -5.68 -13.35
C ARG A 368 2.93 -4.62 -13.48
N ARG A 369 2.96 -3.61 -12.59
CA ARG A 369 3.99 -2.54 -12.61
C ARG A 369 5.35 -3.05 -12.16
N LEU A 370 5.33 -4.00 -11.22
CA LEU A 370 6.51 -4.66 -10.67
C LEU A 370 6.96 -5.85 -11.51
N GLU A 371 6.18 -6.18 -12.54
CA GLU A 371 6.49 -7.22 -13.50
C GLU A 371 6.71 -8.59 -12.82
N ILE A 372 5.87 -8.93 -11.85
CA ILE A 372 5.90 -10.19 -11.10
C ILE A 372 4.94 -11.19 -11.75
N ARG A 373 5.48 -12.14 -12.50
CA ARG A 373 4.69 -13.06 -13.32
C ARG A 373 4.47 -14.42 -12.64
N CYS A 374 3.42 -15.11 -13.07
CA CYS A 374 3.09 -16.46 -12.63
C CYS A 374 3.36 -17.46 -13.76
N GLY A 375 4.19 -18.48 -13.50
CA GLY A 375 4.52 -19.56 -14.43
C GLY A 375 5.57 -19.21 -15.48
N GLN A 376 5.56 -19.91 -16.61
CA GLN A 376 6.34 -19.55 -17.79
C GLN A 376 5.37 -19.22 -18.92
N LYS A 377 5.72 -18.26 -19.77
CA LYS A 377 4.94 -17.97 -20.99
C LYS A 377 4.96 -19.20 -21.90
N LYS A 378 3.86 -19.95 -21.96
CA LYS A 378 3.71 -21.04 -22.93
C LYS A 378 3.72 -20.43 -24.34
N SER A 379 4.28 -21.14 -25.32
CA SER A 379 4.39 -20.67 -26.72
C SER A 379 3.06 -20.22 -27.33
N ASN A 380 1.94 -20.75 -26.82
CA ASN A 380 0.58 -20.49 -27.31
C ASN A 380 -0.18 -19.44 -26.48
N GLU A 381 0.39 -18.94 -25.37
CA GLU A 381 -0.25 -17.90 -24.56
C GLU A 381 0.11 -16.51 -25.09
N GLN A 382 -0.92 -15.73 -25.45
CA GLN A 382 -0.76 -14.40 -26.00
C GLN A 382 -0.35 -13.34 -24.95
N ALA A 383 -0.68 -13.57 -23.67
CA ALA A 383 -0.45 -12.62 -22.58
C ALA A 383 0.32 -13.25 -21.41
N LYS A 384 1.10 -12.42 -20.70
CA LYS A 384 1.73 -12.81 -19.43
C LYS A 384 0.63 -12.97 -18.37
N LYS A 385 0.72 -14.01 -17.54
CA LYS A 385 -0.05 -14.10 -16.30
C LYS A 385 0.72 -13.47 -15.16
N TYR A 386 0.02 -12.75 -14.29
CA TYR A 386 0.58 -12.07 -13.13
C TYR A 386 0.05 -12.70 -11.85
N VAL A 387 0.86 -12.71 -10.80
CA VAL A 387 0.41 -13.14 -9.46
C VAL A 387 -0.52 -12.09 -8.85
N HIS A 388 -1.33 -12.49 -7.88
CA HIS A 388 -2.11 -11.56 -7.07
C HIS A 388 -1.36 -11.21 -5.79
N LEU A 389 -1.29 -9.91 -5.45
CA LEU A 389 -0.64 -9.39 -4.24
C LEU A 389 -1.70 -8.98 -3.21
N LEU A 390 -1.47 -9.37 -1.97
CA LEU A 390 -2.34 -9.05 -0.83
C LEU A 390 -1.52 -8.55 0.33
N ASN A 391 -2.07 -7.60 1.07
CA ASN A 391 -1.46 -7.03 2.27
C ASN A 391 -2.48 -6.98 3.41
N SER A 392 -1.99 -7.10 4.64
CA SER A 392 -2.78 -6.86 5.84
C SER A 392 -1.90 -6.48 7.00
N THR A 393 -2.22 -5.40 7.69
CA THR A 393 -1.64 -5.16 9.02
C THR A 393 -2.00 -6.33 9.95
N LEU A 394 -1.02 -6.93 10.62
CA LEU A 394 -1.32 -7.75 11.79
C LEU A 394 -1.47 -6.85 13.02
N THR A 395 -0.45 -6.04 13.29
CA THR A 395 -0.47 -5.05 14.36
C THR A 395 0.38 -3.85 14.00
N ALA A 396 -0.23 -2.66 14.03
CA ALA A 396 0.49 -1.40 14.17
C ALA A 396 0.63 -1.15 15.67
N THR A 397 1.85 -1.22 16.18
CA THR A 397 2.10 -1.42 17.61
C THR A 397 1.65 -0.25 18.45
N GLU A 398 1.88 0.99 18.04
CA GLU A 398 1.52 2.17 18.81
C GLU A 398 0.01 2.33 18.95
N ARG A 399 -0.76 2.09 17.88
CA ARG A 399 -2.23 2.09 17.95
C ARG A 399 -2.74 0.92 18.82
N THR A 400 -2.12 -0.24 18.69
CA THR A 400 -2.46 -1.43 19.50
C THR A 400 -2.16 -1.19 20.98
N MET A 401 -1.04 -0.55 21.31
CA MET A 401 -0.70 -0.11 22.66
C MET A 401 -1.78 0.82 23.19
N CYS A 402 -2.18 1.86 22.46
CA CYS A 402 -3.28 2.74 22.88
C CYS A 402 -4.56 1.96 23.21
N CYS A 403 -4.91 0.98 22.37
CA CYS A 403 -6.10 0.14 22.57
C CYS A 403 -5.98 -0.77 23.81
N ILE A 404 -4.81 -1.40 24.03
CA ILE A 404 -4.53 -2.19 25.23
C ILE A 404 -4.65 -1.32 26.47
N LEU A 405 -4.04 -0.14 26.48
CA LEU A 405 -4.09 0.77 27.63
C LEU A 405 -5.53 1.07 28.03
N GLU A 406 -6.37 1.48 27.08
CA GLU A 406 -7.75 1.83 27.40
C GLU A 406 -8.61 0.62 27.82
N ASN A 407 -8.44 -0.54 27.18
CA ASN A 407 -9.26 -1.72 27.48
C ASN A 407 -8.80 -2.47 28.74
N TYR A 408 -7.52 -2.38 29.12
CA TYR A 408 -6.96 -3.09 30.28
C TYR A 408 -6.70 -2.20 31.51
N GLN A 409 -7.10 -0.93 31.47
CA GLN A 409 -6.94 -0.03 32.63
C GLN A 409 -7.72 -0.49 33.86
N LYS A 410 -7.09 -0.31 35.02
CA LYS A 410 -7.62 -0.46 36.38
C LYS A 410 -7.48 0.87 37.13
N GLU A 411 -7.88 0.89 38.40
CA GLU A 411 -7.83 2.10 39.23
C GLU A 411 -6.41 2.65 39.42
N ASP A 412 -5.40 1.77 39.46
CA ASP A 412 -4.01 2.06 39.84
C ASP A 412 -2.98 1.69 38.76
N GLY A 413 -3.42 1.27 37.57
CA GLY A 413 -2.53 0.85 36.49
C GLY A 413 -3.23 0.23 35.30
N VAL A 414 -2.49 -0.58 34.55
CA VAL A 414 -2.99 -1.32 33.38
C VAL A 414 -2.54 -2.78 33.46
N GLU A 415 -3.47 -3.71 33.28
CA GLU A 415 -3.14 -5.13 33.17
C GLU A 415 -2.46 -5.45 31.83
N VAL A 416 -1.48 -6.35 31.85
CA VAL A 416 -0.86 -6.86 30.62
C VAL A 416 -1.71 -8.02 30.09
N PRO A 417 -2.15 -7.98 28.82
CA PRO A 417 -2.88 -9.08 28.19
C PRO A 417 -2.14 -10.39 28.36
N ALA A 418 -2.86 -11.48 28.66
CA ALA A 418 -2.25 -12.78 28.98
C ALA A 418 -1.28 -13.25 27.89
N ALA A 419 -1.64 -13.08 26.62
CA ALA A 419 -0.83 -13.45 25.46
C ALA A 419 0.51 -12.69 25.36
N LEU A 420 0.63 -11.51 25.98
CA LEU A 420 1.85 -10.70 25.93
C LEU A 420 2.78 -10.91 27.13
N ARG A 421 2.34 -11.61 28.18
CA ARG A 421 3.09 -11.69 29.45
C ARG A 421 4.45 -12.35 29.29
N GLU A 422 4.55 -13.40 28.48
CA GLU A 422 5.82 -14.07 28.18
C GLU A 422 6.83 -13.09 27.54
N PHE A 423 6.38 -12.34 26.54
CA PHE A 423 7.20 -11.32 25.86
C PHE A 423 7.48 -10.07 26.71
N MET A 424 6.68 -9.85 27.75
CA MET A 424 6.87 -8.79 28.76
C MET A 424 7.73 -9.23 29.95
N GLY A 425 8.45 -10.36 29.84
CA GLY A 425 9.30 -10.87 30.92
C GLY A 425 8.51 -11.33 32.15
N GLY A 426 7.31 -11.87 31.93
CA GLY A 426 6.40 -12.36 32.96
C GLY A 426 5.55 -11.28 33.65
N LYS A 427 5.70 -9.99 33.28
CA LYS A 427 4.91 -8.91 33.89
C LYS A 427 3.43 -9.07 33.54
N SER A 428 2.59 -9.07 34.57
CA SER A 428 1.12 -9.11 34.44
C SER A 428 0.43 -7.76 34.64
N PHE A 429 1.14 -6.76 35.18
CA PHE A 429 0.57 -5.46 35.55
C PHE A 429 1.58 -4.33 35.41
N LEU A 430 1.10 -3.16 34.98
CA LEU A 430 1.85 -1.91 34.82
C LEU A 430 1.26 -0.86 35.78
N PRO A 431 1.89 -0.59 36.93
CA PRO A 431 1.37 0.39 37.90
C PRO A 431 1.61 1.84 37.43
N PHE A 432 0.72 2.75 37.83
CA PHE A 432 0.94 4.18 37.62
C PHE A 432 2.19 4.66 38.38
N LYS A 433 3.03 5.43 37.69
CA LYS A 433 4.28 5.99 38.22
C LYS A 433 4.15 7.48 38.51
N ASN A 434 3.29 8.15 37.77
CA ASN A 434 3.05 9.58 37.88
C ASN A 434 1.68 9.84 38.52
N LYS A 435 1.56 10.97 39.24
CA LYS A 435 0.27 11.44 39.72
C LYS A 435 -0.53 12.02 38.55
N PRO A 436 -1.87 11.96 38.57
CA PRO A 436 -2.70 12.66 37.59
C PRO A 436 -2.29 14.13 37.58
N ALA A 437 -2.10 14.71 36.39
CA ALA A 437 -1.89 16.14 36.26
C ALA A 437 -3.10 16.85 36.90
N THR A 438 -2.88 17.62 37.96
CA THR A 438 -3.91 18.49 38.51
C THR A 438 -4.35 19.44 37.41
N GLU A 439 -5.64 19.44 37.05
CA GLU A 439 -6.23 20.33 36.05
C GLU A 439 -5.66 21.74 36.22
N ALA A 440 -4.93 22.21 35.20
CA ALA A 440 -4.47 23.59 35.17
C ALA A 440 -5.71 24.48 35.18
N LYS A 441 -6.01 25.10 36.32
CA LYS A 441 -7.09 26.09 36.47
C LYS A 441 -7.08 27.03 35.27
N GLY A 442 -8.16 26.96 34.49
CA GLY A 442 -8.26 27.60 33.19
C GLY A 442 -7.86 29.07 33.21
N LYS A 443 -6.96 29.46 32.30
CA LYS A 443 -6.90 30.85 31.85
C LYS A 443 -8.20 31.12 31.08
N LYS A 444 -9.08 31.93 31.67
CA LYS A 444 -10.22 32.51 30.95
C LYS A 444 -9.72 33.14 29.64
N PRO A 445 -10.44 32.98 28.52
CA PRO A 445 -10.16 33.76 27.33
C PRO A 445 -10.35 35.24 27.70
N LYS A 446 -9.36 36.08 27.37
CA LYS A 446 -9.58 37.53 27.40
C LYS A 446 -10.53 37.87 26.26
N ALA A 447 -11.53 38.68 26.60
CA ALA A 447 -12.60 39.19 25.74
C ALA A 447 -12.07 39.94 24.52
#